data_AF-A0A3M1E5Y9-F1
#
_entry.id   AF-A0A3M1E5Y9-F1
#
_cell.length_a   1.000
_cell.length_b   1.000
_cell.length_c   1.000
_cell.angle_alpha   90.00
_cell.angle_beta   90.00
_cell.angle_gamma   90.00
#
_symmetry.space_group_name_H-M   'P 1'
#
loop_
_entity.id
_entity.type
_entity.pdbx_description
1 polymer ?
#
loop_
_entity_poly.entity_id
_entity_poly.type
_entity_poly.pdbx_seq_one_letter_code
_entity_poly.pdbx_strand_id
1 'polypeptide(L)'
;DSRQASQLAQKLGHINAERQDMTRQFVEQARSRILEDRELAPLYLIADPRFNEGVVGLVASRLTDEFYRPTLVARRGTRITKGSGRSIPEFDITRALDQCADLLVRYGGHAAAAGFTIETDNLPRLQARLTEIAHRALDDQPLQKTMLVDAEINLRGVTPQLVTEVHNLAPFGYNNPTPKFLTRGLVVQYCRPVGRDGSHLKMKLSDGKRLWDAIGFRMAAQWGGLAQGARVDAVYNLEFNTWNGRTAMQLNLKDLRLSEAS
;
A
#
# COMPACT_ATOMS: atom_id res chain seq x y z
N ASP A 1 -15.48 12.17 32.82
CA ASP A 1 -16.39 11.10 33.31
C ASP A 1 -16.20 9.86 32.45
N SER A 2 -16.00 8.69 33.07
CA SER A 2 -15.80 7.39 32.41
C SER A 2 -17.00 6.96 31.56
N ARG A 3 -18.23 7.29 31.97
CA ARG A 3 -19.45 6.94 31.23
C ARG A 3 -19.56 7.73 29.93
N GLN A 4 -19.29 9.03 30.01
CA GLN A 4 -19.23 9.92 28.85
C GLN A 4 -18.11 9.52 27.89
N ALA A 5 -16.94 9.14 28.42
CA ALA A 5 -15.83 8.66 27.61
C ALA A 5 -16.20 7.37 26.83
N SER A 6 -16.87 6.41 27.48
CA SER A 6 -17.32 5.17 26.85
C SER A 6 -18.33 5.41 25.72
N GLN A 7 -19.31 6.31 25.93
CA GLN A 7 -20.28 6.67 24.91
C GLN A 7 -19.63 7.35 23.69
N LEU A 8 -18.68 8.26 23.92
CA LEU A 8 -17.94 8.92 22.84
C LEU A 8 -17.06 7.91 22.08
N ALA A 9 -16.41 6.97 22.78
CA ALA A 9 -15.61 5.93 22.16
C ALA A 9 -16.44 5.00 21.27
N GLN A 10 -17.64 4.60 21.71
CA GLN A 10 -18.57 3.81 20.89
C GLN A 10 -19.02 4.57 19.64
N LYS A 11 -19.37 5.86 19.79
CA LYS A 11 -19.76 6.73 18.67
C LYS A 11 -18.61 6.89 17.65
N LEU A 12 -17.39 7.11 18.12
CA LEU A 12 -16.20 7.15 17.28
C LEU A 12 -15.95 5.83 16.56
N GLY A 13 -16.15 4.70 17.25
CA GLY A 13 -16.05 3.37 16.66
C GLY A 13 -17.02 3.17 15.50
N HIS A 14 -18.27 3.60 15.66
CA HIS A 14 -19.28 3.54 14.60
C HIS A 14 -18.91 4.42 13.39
N ILE A 15 -18.58 5.69 13.62
CA ILE A 15 -18.16 6.63 12.56
C ILE A 15 -16.94 6.10 11.79
N ASN A 16 -15.98 5.50 12.50
CA ASN A 16 -14.80 4.91 11.88
C ASN A 16 -15.15 3.70 11.00
N ALA A 17 -16.07 2.84 11.43
CA ALA A 17 -16.55 1.70 10.64
C ALA A 17 -17.25 2.17 9.36
N GLU A 18 -18.17 3.13 9.46
CA GLU A 18 -18.84 3.73 8.30
C GLU A 18 -17.84 4.34 7.31
N ARG A 19 -16.84 5.08 7.83
CA ARG A 19 -15.77 5.65 7.00
C ARG A 19 -14.97 4.57 6.28
N GLN A 20 -14.63 3.47 6.97
CA GLN A 20 -13.87 2.36 6.38
C GLN A 20 -14.65 1.66 5.27
N ASP A 21 -15.94 1.43 5.45
CA ASP A 21 -16.78 0.79 4.45
C ASP A 21 -17.02 1.69 3.24
N MET A 22 -17.29 2.97 3.46
CA MET A 22 -17.39 3.96 2.38
C MET A 22 -16.08 4.09 1.59
N THR A 23 -14.93 4.11 2.28
CA THR A 23 -13.61 4.12 1.63
C THR A 23 -13.44 2.88 0.76
N ARG A 24 -13.80 1.69 1.25
CA ARG A 24 -13.69 0.44 0.50
C ARG A 24 -14.53 0.49 -0.78
N GLN A 25 -15.79 0.91 -0.68
CA GLN A 25 -16.70 1.01 -1.82
C GLN A 25 -16.17 1.97 -2.89
N PHE A 26 -15.71 3.16 -2.50
CA PHE A 26 -15.21 4.15 -3.44
C PHE A 26 -13.84 3.78 -4.04
N VAL A 27 -13.01 3.04 -3.31
CA VAL A 27 -11.78 2.47 -3.89
C VAL A 27 -12.13 1.50 -5.01
N GLU A 28 -13.03 0.54 -4.79
CA GLU A 28 -13.42 -0.41 -5.85
C GLU A 28 -14.02 0.30 -7.06
N GLN A 29 -14.88 1.30 -6.82
CA GLN A 29 -15.48 2.10 -7.90
C GLN A 29 -14.45 2.91 -8.70
N ALA A 30 -13.46 3.50 -8.04
CA ALA A 30 -12.41 4.27 -8.70
C ALA A 30 -11.41 3.35 -9.41
N ARG A 31 -11.09 2.21 -8.78
CA ARG A 31 -10.21 1.17 -9.30
C ARG A 31 -10.73 0.59 -10.59
N SER A 32 -12.05 0.33 -10.70
CA SER A 32 -12.62 -0.21 -11.94
C SER A 32 -12.37 0.72 -13.14
N ARG A 33 -12.43 2.04 -12.94
CA ARG A 33 -12.13 3.02 -14.00
C ARG A 33 -10.68 3.01 -14.45
N ILE A 34 -9.75 2.79 -13.53
CA ILE A 34 -8.32 2.67 -13.86
C ILE A 34 -8.08 1.41 -14.68
N LEU A 35 -8.73 0.30 -14.31
CA LEU A 35 -8.57 -0.99 -14.96
C LEU A 35 -9.30 -1.10 -16.32
N GLU A 36 -10.14 -0.12 -16.68
CA GLU A 36 -10.75 -0.02 -18.02
C GLU A 36 -9.73 0.43 -19.07
N ASP A 37 -8.67 1.14 -18.67
CA ASP A 37 -7.61 1.59 -19.56
C ASP A 37 -6.65 0.43 -19.90
N ARG A 38 -6.23 0.35 -21.17
CA ARG A 38 -5.28 -0.69 -21.64
C ARG A 38 -3.88 -0.51 -21.05
N GLU A 39 -3.49 0.73 -20.82
CA GLU A 39 -2.18 1.12 -20.30
C GLU A 39 -2.36 2.05 -19.11
N LEU A 40 -1.49 1.92 -18.12
CA LEU A 40 -1.56 2.77 -16.93
C LEU A 40 -1.13 4.19 -17.27
N ALA A 41 -2.02 5.16 -17.03
CA ALA A 41 -1.70 6.58 -17.13
C ALA A 41 -0.61 6.99 -16.10
N PRO A 42 0.18 8.04 -16.36
CA PRO A 42 1.18 8.54 -15.41
C PRO A 42 0.53 9.20 -14.17
N LEU A 43 -0.73 9.62 -14.27
CA LEU A 43 -1.50 10.24 -13.19
C LEU A 43 -2.99 9.98 -13.40
N TYR A 44 -3.72 9.78 -12.31
CA TYR A 44 -5.17 9.62 -12.33
C TYR A 44 -5.88 10.80 -11.68
N LEU A 45 -6.92 11.33 -12.34
CA LEU A 45 -7.88 12.24 -11.74
C LEU A 45 -9.27 11.61 -11.88
N ILE A 46 -9.86 11.22 -10.75
CA ILE A 46 -11.14 10.50 -10.72
C ILE A 46 -12.14 11.32 -9.93
N ALA A 47 -13.20 11.75 -10.61
CA ALA A 47 -14.29 12.49 -9.98
C ALA A 47 -15.62 11.76 -10.14
N ASP A 48 -16.40 11.71 -9.07
CA ASP A 48 -17.76 11.16 -9.09
C ASP A 48 -18.65 11.94 -8.11
N PRO A 49 -19.92 12.25 -8.47
CA PRO A 49 -20.83 12.94 -7.56
C PRO A 49 -21.18 12.15 -6.30
N ARG A 50 -21.03 10.81 -6.32
CA ARG A 50 -21.28 9.94 -5.16
C ARG A 50 -20.15 9.94 -4.15
N PHE A 51 -18.93 10.36 -4.53
CA PHE A 51 -17.81 10.40 -3.60
C PHE A 51 -18.07 11.38 -2.46
N ASN A 52 -17.47 11.10 -1.30
CA ASN A 52 -17.60 11.93 -0.10
C ASN A 52 -16.28 12.66 0.18
N GLU A 53 -16.37 13.98 0.36
CA GLU A 53 -15.21 14.86 0.63
C GLU A 53 -14.37 14.41 1.83
N GLY A 54 -14.98 13.79 2.84
CA GLY A 54 -14.30 13.29 4.03
C GLY A 54 -13.46 12.03 3.80
N VAL A 55 -13.63 11.34 2.66
CA VAL A 55 -12.91 10.08 2.37
C VAL A 55 -12.10 10.11 1.08
N VAL A 56 -12.27 11.10 0.19
CA VAL A 56 -11.53 11.16 -1.10
C VAL A 56 -10.02 11.09 -0.91
N GLY A 57 -9.47 11.66 0.17
CA GLY A 57 -8.04 11.54 0.49
C GLY A 57 -7.58 10.12 0.81
N LEU A 58 -8.43 9.32 1.48
CA LEU A 58 -8.15 7.91 1.77
C LEU A 58 -8.23 7.04 0.51
N VAL A 59 -9.18 7.35 -0.37
CA VAL A 59 -9.32 6.68 -1.67
C VAL A 59 -8.09 6.98 -2.53
N ALA A 60 -7.70 8.26 -2.64
CA ALA A 60 -6.50 8.68 -3.37
C ALA A 60 -5.23 7.98 -2.85
N SER A 61 -5.07 7.87 -1.53
CA SER A 61 -3.93 7.17 -0.92
C SER A 61 -3.87 5.71 -1.34
N ARG A 62 -4.99 4.97 -1.24
CA ARG A 62 -5.02 3.55 -1.59
C ARG A 62 -4.73 3.31 -3.07
N LEU A 63 -5.28 4.13 -3.95
CA LEU A 63 -5.01 4.02 -5.39
C LEU A 63 -3.56 4.39 -5.73
N THR A 64 -3.00 5.42 -5.08
CA THR A 64 -1.58 5.76 -5.24
C THR A 64 -0.68 4.61 -4.78
N ASP A 65 -1.01 3.98 -3.64
CA ASP A 65 -0.25 2.85 -3.10
C ASP A 65 -0.34 1.58 -3.95
N GLU A 66 -1.49 1.35 -4.59
CA GLU A 66 -1.78 0.17 -5.43
C GLU A 66 -1.17 0.31 -6.83
N PHE A 67 -1.37 1.45 -7.49
CA PHE A 67 -0.93 1.67 -8.87
C PHE A 67 0.43 2.35 -8.97
N TYR A 68 0.98 2.85 -7.86
CA TYR A 68 2.21 3.66 -7.84
C TYR A 68 2.14 4.81 -8.86
N ARG A 69 1.02 5.53 -8.85
CA ARG A 69 0.76 6.71 -9.69
C ARG A 69 0.18 7.82 -8.83
N PRO A 70 0.62 9.08 -9.00
CA PRO A 70 -0.08 10.23 -8.44
C PRO A 70 -1.57 10.15 -8.75
N THR A 71 -2.40 10.26 -7.72
CA THR A 71 -3.84 10.07 -7.85
C THR A 71 -4.60 11.18 -7.14
N LEU A 72 -5.50 11.84 -7.88
CA LEU A 72 -6.45 12.81 -7.40
C LEU A 72 -7.85 12.20 -7.41
N VAL A 73 -8.56 12.31 -6.29
CA VAL A 73 -9.94 11.86 -6.16
C VAL A 73 -10.80 13.04 -5.73
N ALA A 74 -11.93 13.24 -6.39
CA ALA A 74 -12.80 14.39 -6.14
C ALA A 74 -14.29 14.04 -6.08
N ARG A 75 -15.00 14.71 -5.18
CA ARG A 75 -16.46 14.75 -5.23
C ARG A 75 -16.88 15.76 -6.28
N ARG A 76 -17.46 15.28 -7.38
CA ARG A 76 -17.95 16.14 -8.47
C ARG A 76 -19.25 16.81 -8.06
N GLY A 77 -19.22 18.12 -7.79
CA GLY A 77 -20.43 18.91 -7.58
C GLY A 77 -20.97 19.47 -8.89
N THR A 78 -22.13 20.13 -8.84
CA THR A 78 -22.76 20.76 -10.02
C THR A 78 -21.95 21.97 -10.51
N ARG A 79 -21.58 22.87 -9.59
CA ARG A 79 -20.78 24.07 -9.90
C ARG A 79 -19.33 23.98 -9.42
N ILE A 80 -19.13 23.38 -8.24
CA ILE A 80 -17.82 23.29 -7.60
C ILE A 80 -17.51 21.83 -7.33
N THR A 81 -16.30 21.42 -7.69
CA THR A 81 -15.72 20.11 -7.39
C THR A 81 -14.61 20.28 -6.37
N LYS A 82 -14.59 19.40 -5.36
CA LYS A 82 -13.56 19.39 -4.32
C LYS A 82 -12.89 18.03 -4.27
N GLY A 83 -11.57 18.03 -4.19
CA GLY A 83 -10.80 16.79 -4.20
C GLY A 83 -9.56 16.85 -3.34
N SER A 84 -8.96 15.67 -3.21
CA SER A 84 -7.66 15.49 -2.59
C SER A 84 -6.77 14.65 -3.51
N GLY A 85 -5.51 15.03 -3.57
CA GLY A 85 -4.45 14.33 -4.28
C GLY A 85 -3.48 13.63 -3.32
N ARG A 86 -2.90 12.54 -3.79
CA ARG A 86 -1.78 11.83 -3.20
C ARG A 86 -0.74 11.56 -4.28
N SER A 87 0.52 11.51 -3.87
CA SER A 87 1.63 11.42 -4.80
C SER A 87 2.67 10.40 -4.36
N ILE A 88 3.52 10.03 -5.31
CA ILE A 88 4.73 9.25 -5.13
C ILE A 88 5.95 10.19 -4.96
N PRO A 89 7.08 9.73 -4.39
CA PRO A 89 8.26 10.56 -4.17
C PRO A 89 8.78 11.30 -5.42
N GLU A 90 8.60 10.70 -6.59
CA GLU A 90 9.05 11.19 -7.89
C GLU A 90 8.20 12.34 -8.43
N PHE A 91 7.03 12.62 -7.83
CA PHE A 91 6.12 13.65 -8.32
C PHE A 91 5.63 14.58 -7.19
N ASP A 92 5.95 15.87 -7.28
CA ASP A 92 5.40 16.88 -6.36
C ASP A 92 4.02 17.34 -6.85
N ILE A 93 2.97 16.84 -6.18
CA ILE A 93 1.59 17.15 -6.58
C ILE A 93 1.19 18.60 -6.32
N THR A 94 1.80 19.27 -5.33
CA THR A 94 1.50 20.67 -5.06
C THR A 94 2.10 21.55 -6.15
N ARG A 95 3.34 21.29 -6.58
CA ARG A 95 3.95 21.99 -7.73
C ARG A 95 3.21 21.75 -9.03
N ALA A 96 2.63 20.57 -9.23
CA ALA A 96 1.78 20.30 -10.38
C ALA A 96 0.48 21.13 -10.34
N LEU A 97 -0.11 21.31 -9.15
CA LEU A 97 -1.28 22.18 -8.96
C LEU A 97 -0.94 23.67 -9.11
N ASP A 98 0.27 24.10 -8.72
CA ASP A 98 0.74 25.48 -8.95
C ASP A 98 0.72 25.86 -10.44
N GLN A 99 1.08 24.93 -11.32
CA GLN A 99 1.02 25.11 -12.78
C GLN A 99 -0.41 25.10 -13.36
N CYS A 100 -1.40 24.80 -12.52
CA CYS A 100 -2.82 24.79 -12.84
C CYS A 100 -3.60 25.87 -12.06
N ALA A 101 -2.91 26.82 -11.40
CA ALA A 101 -3.53 27.77 -10.50
C ALA A 101 -4.65 28.61 -11.13
N ASP A 102 -4.56 28.94 -12.43
CA ASP A 102 -5.58 29.64 -13.22
C ASP A 102 -6.91 28.87 -13.32
N LEU A 103 -6.89 27.54 -13.16
CA LEU A 103 -8.08 26.70 -13.21
C LEU A 103 -8.69 26.48 -11.82
N LEU A 104 -7.97 26.78 -10.75
CA LEU A 104 -8.29 26.38 -9.38
C LEU A 104 -8.88 27.54 -8.58
N VAL A 105 -9.98 27.29 -7.87
CA VAL A 105 -10.57 28.24 -6.92
C VAL A 105 -9.74 28.31 -5.64
N ARG A 106 -9.22 27.15 -5.20
CA ARG A 106 -8.35 27.01 -4.03
C ARG A 106 -7.56 25.73 -4.13
N TYR A 107 -6.30 25.73 -3.71
CA TYR A 107 -5.53 24.51 -3.53
C TYR A 107 -4.44 24.71 -2.48
N GLY A 108 -3.80 23.61 -2.06
CA GLY A 108 -2.66 23.65 -1.15
C GLY A 108 -2.32 22.28 -0.56
N GLY A 109 -1.15 22.17 0.06
CA GLY A 109 -0.67 20.94 0.65
C GLY A 109 0.84 20.85 0.68
N HIS A 110 1.35 19.63 0.51
CA HIS A 110 2.76 19.28 0.46
C HIS A 110 3.04 18.37 -0.75
N ALA A 111 4.31 18.07 -1.01
CA ALA A 111 4.72 17.28 -2.18
C ALA A 111 3.96 15.95 -2.34
N ALA A 112 3.67 15.26 -1.23
CA ALA A 112 2.99 13.96 -1.23
C ALA A 112 1.45 14.04 -1.15
N ALA A 113 0.87 15.19 -0.81
CA ALA A 113 -0.57 15.30 -0.57
C ALA A 113 -1.07 16.73 -0.74
N ALA A 114 -2.15 16.91 -1.50
CA ALA A 114 -2.79 18.21 -1.69
C ALA A 114 -4.31 18.13 -1.62
N GLY A 115 -4.95 19.27 -1.36
CA GLY A 115 -6.39 19.48 -1.54
C GLY A 115 -6.61 20.52 -2.63
N PHE A 116 -7.71 20.41 -3.37
CA PHE A 116 -8.08 21.38 -4.39
C PHE A 116 -9.59 21.58 -4.49
N THR A 117 -9.97 22.76 -4.95
CA THR A 117 -11.33 23.19 -5.28
C THR A 117 -11.29 23.83 -6.65
N ILE A 118 -12.20 23.42 -7.53
CA ILE A 118 -12.24 23.82 -8.94
C ILE A 118 -13.68 24.01 -9.38
N GLU A 119 -13.94 24.90 -10.33
CA GLU A 119 -15.22 24.96 -11.03
C GLU A 119 -15.39 23.68 -11.85
N THR A 120 -16.55 23.02 -11.74
CA THR A 120 -16.76 21.70 -12.34
C THR A 120 -16.49 21.68 -13.85
N ASP A 121 -16.75 22.78 -14.54
CA ASP A 121 -16.53 22.92 -15.98
C ASP A 121 -15.05 22.93 -16.37
N ASN A 122 -14.16 23.32 -15.45
CA ASN A 122 -12.71 23.30 -15.65
C ASN A 122 -12.07 21.93 -15.36
N LEU A 123 -12.83 20.97 -14.83
CA LEU A 123 -12.31 19.66 -14.44
C LEU A 123 -11.63 18.88 -15.59
N PRO A 124 -12.18 18.84 -16.82
CA PRO A 124 -11.51 18.17 -17.94
C PRO A 124 -10.19 18.84 -18.32
N ARG A 125 -10.12 20.17 -18.25
CA ARG A 125 -8.90 20.94 -18.53
C ARG A 125 -7.82 20.67 -17.47
N LEU A 126 -8.22 20.60 -16.20
CA LEU A 126 -7.31 20.23 -15.11
C LEU A 126 -6.74 18.83 -15.32
N GLN A 127 -7.59 17.85 -15.67
CA GLN A 127 -7.14 16.48 -15.93
C GLN A 127 -6.10 16.45 -17.06
N ALA A 128 -6.40 17.06 -18.20
CA ALA A 128 -5.47 17.10 -19.33
C ALA A 128 -4.12 17.73 -18.95
N ARG A 129 -4.12 18.90 -18.29
CA ARG A 129 -2.89 19.60 -17.91
C ARG A 129 -2.07 18.83 -16.88
N LEU A 130 -2.72 18.24 -15.86
CA LEU A 130 -2.02 17.42 -14.87
C LEU A 130 -1.44 16.15 -15.48
N THR A 131 -2.15 15.50 -16.41
CA THR A 131 -1.64 14.33 -17.11
C THR A 131 -0.41 14.68 -17.96
N GLU A 132 -0.39 15.82 -18.65
CA GLU A 132 0.78 16.29 -19.41
C GLU A 132 1.98 16.62 -18.49
N ILE A 133 1.74 17.29 -17.36
CA ILE A 133 2.77 17.56 -16.35
C ILE A 133 3.34 16.24 -15.81
N ALA A 134 2.48 15.27 -15.52
CA ALA A 134 2.89 13.95 -15.04
C ALA A 134 3.68 13.17 -16.10
N HIS A 135 3.25 13.17 -17.37
CA HIS A 135 4.02 12.57 -18.46
C HIS A 135 5.44 13.13 -18.50
N ARG A 136 5.60 14.46 -18.58
CA ARG A 136 6.93 15.09 -18.66
C ARG A 136 7.79 14.84 -17.43
N ALA A 137 7.19 14.78 -16.24
CA ALA A 137 7.93 14.57 -15.00
C ALA A 137 8.33 13.10 -14.78
N LEU A 138 7.60 12.15 -15.38
CA LEU A 138 7.71 10.72 -15.07
C LEU A 138 8.15 9.85 -16.26
N ASP A 139 8.35 10.42 -17.45
CA ASP A 139 8.62 9.69 -18.71
C ASP A 139 9.76 8.65 -18.59
N ASP A 140 10.85 9.03 -17.92
CA ASP A 140 12.03 8.17 -17.72
C ASP A 140 12.09 7.48 -16.35
N GLN A 141 11.04 7.63 -15.52
CA GLN A 141 11.03 7.07 -14.17
C GLN A 141 10.48 5.65 -14.18
N PRO A 142 11.15 4.67 -13.54
CA PRO A 142 10.55 3.37 -13.29
C PRO A 142 9.40 3.55 -12.30
N LEU A 143 8.17 3.66 -12.81
CA LEU A 143 6.97 3.81 -11.99
C LEU A 143 6.51 2.47 -11.41
N GLN A 144 7.41 1.85 -10.65
CA GLN A 144 7.21 0.61 -9.95
C GLN A 144 7.54 0.83 -8.48
N LYS A 145 6.70 0.25 -7.62
CA LYS A 145 6.90 0.31 -6.19
C LYS A 145 8.22 -0.38 -5.83
N THR A 146 9.17 0.39 -5.32
CA THR A 146 10.43 -0.16 -4.83
C THR A 146 10.32 -0.54 -3.36
N MET A 147 11.07 -1.56 -2.96
CA MET A 147 11.20 -1.96 -1.56
C MET A 147 12.68 -1.97 -1.17
N LEU A 148 13.05 -1.13 -0.23
CA LEU A 148 14.37 -1.21 0.40
C LEU A 148 14.45 -2.50 1.25
N VAL A 149 15.50 -3.27 0.98
CA VAL A 149 15.94 -4.44 1.74
C VAL A 149 17.20 -4.03 2.49
N ASP A 150 17.20 -4.21 3.81
CA ASP A 150 18.29 -3.75 4.67
C ASP A 150 19.51 -4.67 4.58
N ALA A 151 19.30 -5.98 4.45
CA ALA A 151 20.37 -6.94 4.24
C ALA A 151 19.89 -8.24 3.56
N GLU A 152 20.73 -8.81 2.70
CA GLU A 152 20.61 -10.20 2.29
C GLU A 152 21.29 -11.08 3.36
N ILE A 153 20.56 -12.05 3.91
CA ILE A 153 21.05 -12.92 4.98
C ILE A 153 20.83 -14.39 4.64
N ASN A 154 21.68 -15.24 5.21
CA ASN A 154 21.48 -16.68 5.18
C ASN A 154 20.69 -17.12 6.42
N LEU A 155 19.49 -17.68 6.22
CA LEU A 155 18.65 -18.19 7.30
C LEU A 155 19.35 -19.23 8.19
N ARG A 156 20.37 -19.94 7.70
CA ARG A 156 21.14 -20.90 8.51
C ARG A 156 21.88 -20.25 9.68
N GLY A 157 22.19 -18.95 9.58
CA GLY A 157 22.82 -18.17 10.64
C GLY A 157 21.83 -17.48 11.59
N VAL A 158 20.52 -17.57 11.32
CA VAL A 158 19.51 -16.88 12.12
C VAL A 158 19.22 -17.66 13.41
N THR A 159 19.52 -17.02 14.54
CA THR A 159 19.31 -17.53 15.89
C THR A 159 18.23 -16.75 16.62
N PRO A 160 17.61 -17.30 17.68
CA PRO A 160 16.70 -16.55 18.53
C PRO A 160 17.32 -15.25 19.07
N GLN A 161 18.62 -15.27 19.39
CA GLN A 161 19.35 -14.10 19.87
C GLN A 161 19.37 -12.99 18.83
N LEU A 162 19.66 -13.31 17.56
CA LEU A 162 19.61 -12.33 16.46
C LEU A 162 18.21 -11.72 16.32
N VAL A 163 17.15 -12.53 16.40
CA VAL A 163 15.77 -12.01 16.34
C VAL A 163 15.50 -11.06 17.49
N THR A 164 15.94 -11.38 18.72
CA THR A 164 15.84 -10.48 19.87
C THR A 164 16.62 -9.18 19.66
N GLU A 165 17.86 -9.25 19.18
CA GLU A 165 18.68 -8.07 18.88
C GLU A 165 18.02 -7.15 17.86
N VAL A 166 17.43 -7.71 16.80
CA VAL A 166 16.62 -6.94 15.84
C VAL A 166 15.45 -6.25 16.53
N HIS A 167 14.73 -6.94 17.43
CA HIS A 167 13.60 -6.33 18.15
C HIS A 167 14.03 -5.26 19.17
N ASN A 168 15.27 -5.30 19.67
CA ASN A 168 15.82 -4.25 20.52
C ASN A 168 16.04 -2.92 19.80
N LEU A 169 15.95 -2.88 18.46
CA LEU A 169 15.95 -1.65 17.66
C LEU A 169 14.61 -0.90 17.70
N ALA A 170 13.58 -1.48 18.32
CA ALA A 170 12.30 -0.83 18.53
C ALA A 170 12.45 0.45 19.42
N PRO A 171 11.53 1.43 19.32
CA PRO A 171 10.24 1.38 18.63
C PRO A 171 10.37 1.53 17.11
N PHE A 172 9.69 0.66 16.39
CA PHE A 172 9.56 0.78 14.94
C PHE A 172 8.45 1.76 14.55
N GLY A 173 8.61 2.44 13.42
CA GLY A 173 7.67 3.42 12.92
C GLY A 173 8.13 4.01 11.58
N TYR A 174 7.55 5.14 11.18
CA TYR A 174 7.84 5.77 9.89
C TYR A 174 9.33 6.10 9.69
N ASN A 175 9.99 6.63 10.72
CA ASN A 175 11.41 6.98 10.70
C ASN A 175 12.35 5.84 11.13
N ASN A 176 11.80 4.70 11.53
CA ASN A 176 12.57 3.51 11.95
C ASN A 176 11.79 2.26 11.53
N PRO A 177 11.70 1.96 10.23
CA PRO A 177 10.94 0.81 9.76
C PRO A 177 11.53 -0.49 10.30
N THR A 178 10.68 -1.51 10.47
CA THR A 178 11.17 -2.84 10.87
C THR A 178 12.13 -3.38 9.80
N PRO A 179 13.34 -3.85 10.18
CA PRO A 179 14.34 -4.34 9.22
C PRO A 179 13.81 -5.46 8.33
N LYS A 180 13.96 -5.29 7.03
CA LYS A 180 13.59 -6.24 5.98
C LYS A 180 14.83 -6.97 5.50
N PHE A 181 14.76 -8.29 5.55
CA PHE A 181 15.82 -9.17 5.11
C PHE A 181 15.42 -9.90 3.84
N LEU A 182 16.41 -10.22 3.00
CA LEU A 182 16.25 -11.05 1.81
C LEU A 182 16.97 -12.39 2.02
N THR A 183 16.32 -13.48 1.63
CA THR A 183 16.99 -14.76 1.39
C THR A 183 16.54 -15.31 0.05
N ARG A 184 17.50 -15.76 -0.76
CA ARG A 184 17.27 -16.29 -2.09
C ARG A 184 17.18 -17.81 -2.10
N GLY A 185 16.47 -18.36 -3.07
CA GLY A 185 16.46 -19.79 -3.37
C GLY A 185 15.83 -20.70 -2.32
N LEU A 186 14.92 -20.17 -1.49
CA LEU A 186 14.19 -20.95 -0.49
C LEU A 186 13.25 -21.93 -1.17
N VAL A 187 13.22 -23.17 -0.70
CA VAL A 187 12.36 -24.21 -1.27
C VAL A 187 11.01 -24.20 -0.56
N VAL A 188 9.93 -24.04 -1.34
CA VAL A 188 8.55 -24.13 -0.85
C VAL A 188 8.26 -25.59 -0.48
N GLN A 189 8.03 -25.85 0.80
CA GLN A 189 7.62 -27.18 1.29
C GLN A 189 6.11 -27.26 1.48
N TYR A 190 5.49 -26.14 1.82
CA TYR A 190 4.06 -26.04 2.01
C TYR A 190 3.61 -24.62 1.73
N CYS A 191 2.47 -24.47 1.07
CA CYS A 191 1.87 -23.18 0.76
C CYS A 191 0.35 -23.33 0.82
N ARG A 192 -0.34 -22.45 1.57
CA ARG A 192 -1.80 -22.38 1.51
C ARG A 192 -2.36 -21.00 1.89
N PRO A 193 -3.52 -20.65 1.34
CA PRO A 193 -4.37 -19.60 1.89
C PRO A 193 -4.81 -19.89 3.34
N VAL A 194 -4.87 -18.84 4.17
CA VAL A 194 -5.36 -18.85 5.56
C VAL A 194 -6.09 -17.54 5.90
N GLY A 195 -6.74 -17.51 7.07
CA GLY A 195 -7.56 -16.37 7.51
C GLY A 195 -9.04 -16.56 7.18
N ARG A 196 -9.90 -15.70 7.72
CA ARG A 196 -11.37 -15.80 7.56
C ARG A 196 -11.82 -15.69 6.11
N ASP A 197 -11.14 -14.87 5.33
CA ASP A 197 -11.39 -14.62 3.90
C ASP A 197 -10.38 -15.34 2.99
N GLY A 198 -9.48 -16.16 3.54
CA GLY A 198 -8.43 -16.83 2.79
C GLY A 198 -7.40 -15.86 2.16
N SER A 199 -7.37 -14.59 2.53
CA SER A 199 -6.51 -13.61 1.87
C SER A 199 -5.03 -13.74 2.24
N HIS A 200 -4.71 -14.37 3.38
CA HIS A 200 -3.35 -14.45 3.89
C HIS A 200 -2.68 -15.75 3.45
N LEU A 201 -1.37 -15.74 3.31
CA LEU A 201 -0.57 -16.87 2.85
C LEU A 201 0.22 -17.46 4.01
N LYS A 202 0.00 -18.73 4.33
CA LYS A 202 0.88 -19.47 5.25
C LYS A 202 1.78 -20.39 4.45
N MET A 203 3.08 -20.32 4.72
CA MET A 203 4.08 -21.14 4.04
C MET A 203 5.00 -21.86 5.04
N LYS A 204 5.58 -22.95 4.57
CA LYS A 204 6.80 -23.53 5.14
C LYS A 204 7.90 -23.44 4.09
N LEU A 205 8.98 -22.73 4.43
CA LEU A 205 10.11 -22.50 3.54
C LEU A 205 11.35 -23.20 4.07
N SER A 206 12.08 -23.90 3.20
CA SER A 206 13.31 -24.61 3.56
C SER A 206 14.53 -23.87 3.01
N ASP A 207 15.53 -23.64 3.87
CA ASP A 207 16.88 -23.18 3.49
C ASP A 207 17.84 -24.35 3.19
N GLY A 208 17.29 -25.57 3.07
CA GLY A 208 18.02 -26.82 2.92
C GLY A 208 18.47 -27.48 4.23
N LYS A 209 18.43 -26.77 5.37
CA LYS A 209 18.80 -27.30 6.70
C LYS A 209 17.63 -27.24 7.68
N ARG A 210 16.90 -26.12 7.71
CA ARG A 210 15.78 -25.86 8.61
C ARG A 210 14.52 -25.53 7.83
N LEU A 211 13.39 -25.93 8.41
CA LEU A 211 12.07 -25.51 7.96
C LEU A 211 11.60 -24.29 8.76
N TRP A 212 11.24 -23.23 8.04
CA TRP A 212 10.79 -21.96 8.59
C TRP A 212 9.28 -21.81 8.44
N ASP A 213 8.61 -21.38 9.52
CA ASP A 213 7.25 -20.86 9.43
C ASP A 213 7.28 -19.49 8.77
N ALA A 214 6.38 -19.27 7.82
CA ALA A 214 6.24 -17.98 7.15
C ALA A 214 4.77 -17.59 7.01
N ILE A 215 4.49 -16.30 7.15
CA ILE A 215 3.15 -15.71 7.00
C ILE A 215 3.25 -14.47 6.11
N GLY A 216 2.43 -14.38 5.08
CA GLY A 216 2.32 -13.22 4.20
C GLY A 216 0.90 -12.67 4.23
N PHE A 217 0.72 -11.43 4.67
CA PHE A 217 -0.61 -10.81 4.73
C PHE A 217 -1.07 -10.37 3.34
N ARG A 218 -2.28 -10.77 2.94
CA ARG A 218 -2.89 -10.45 1.62
C ARG A 218 -2.10 -10.95 0.40
N MET A 219 -1.22 -11.95 0.59
CA MET A 219 -0.39 -12.51 -0.48
C MET A 219 -1.02 -13.74 -1.17
N ALA A 220 -2.15 -14.27 -0.65
CA ALA A 220 -2.70 -15.53 -1.14
C ALA A 220 -3.19 -15.47 -2.59
N ALA A 221 -3.75 -14.34 -3.03
CA ALA A 221 -4.24 -14.19 -4.39
C ALA A 221 -3.12 -14.36 -5.45
N GLN A 222 -1.91 -13.89 -5.12
CA GLN A 222 -0.77 -13.94 -6.04
C GLN A 222 0.07 -15.22 -5.88
N TRP A 223 0.22 -15.70 -4.65
CA TRP A 223 1.22 -16.74 -4.32
C TRP A 223 0.62 -18.02 -3.72
N GLY A 224 -0.70 -18.07 -3.51
CA GLY A 224 -1.42 -19.20 -2.91
C GLY A 224 -1.36 -20.50 -3.73
N GLY A 225 -1.04 -20.40 -5.01
CA GLY A 225 -0.90 -21.53 -5.94
C GLY A 225 0.53 -22.04 -6.14
N LEU A 226 1.51 -21.58 -5.35
CA LEU A 226 2.90 -22.04 -5.48
C LEU A 226 3.01 -23.55 -5.20
N ALA A 227 3.59 -24.28 -6.16
CA ALA A 227 3.83 -25.71 -6.04
C ALA A 227 4.90 -26.04 -4.99
N GLN A 228 4.74 -27.18 -4.32
CA GLN A 228 5.80 -27.74 -3.50
C GLN A 228 7.04 -28.02 -4.36
N GLY A 229 8.22 -27.69 -3.85
CA GLY A 229 9.50 -27.80 -4.55
C GLY A 229 9.89 -26.54 -5.35
N ALA A 230 8.97 -25.61 -5.57
CA ALA A 230 9.30 -24.32 -6.18
C ALA A 230 10.35 -23.58 -5.35
N ARG A 231 11.22 -22.81 -6.02
CA ARG A 231 12.22 -21.96 -5.37
C ARG A 231 11.76 -20.51 -5.41
N VAL A 232 11.87 -19.84 -4.27
CA VAL A 232 11.49 -18.44 -4.12
C VAL A 232 12.59 -17.64 -3.45
N ASP A 233 12.75 -16.40 -3.88
CA ASP A 233 13.44 -15.38 -3.10
C ASP A 233 12.40 -14.67 -2.25
N ALA A 234 12.68 -14.50 -0.96
CA ALA A 234 11.73 -13.95 -0.01
C ALA A 234 12.30 -12.72 0.69
N VAL A 235 11.51 -11.64 0.70
CA VAL A 235 11.74 -10.48 1.55
C VAL A 235 10.83 -10.59 2.76
N TYR A 236 11.37 -10.44 3.97
CA TYR A 236 10.61 -10.65 5.21
C TYR A 236 11.14 -9.82 6.38
N ASN A 237 10.30 -9.59 7.39
CA ASN A 237 10.77 -9.26 8.74
C ASN A 237 10.95 -10.55 9.54
N LEU A 238 11.95 -10.58 10.43
CA LEU A 238 12.10 -11.63 11.42
C LEU A 238 11.20 -11.32 12.63
N GLU A 239 10.37 -12.28 13.04
CA GLU A 239 9.48 -12.12 14.20
C GLU A 239 9.45 -13.38 15.06
N PHE A 240 9.04 -13.21 16.33
CA PHE A 240 8.63 -14.32 17.17
C PHE A 240 7.11 -14.47 17.08
N ASN A 241 6.65 -15.69 16.82
CA ASN A 241 5.25 -16.05 16.89
C ASN A 241 5.01 -16.98 18.09
N THR A 242 4.12 -16.56 18.98
CA THR A 242 3.72 -17.34 20.15
C THR A 242 2.33 -17.90 19.93
N TRP A 243 2.23 -19.22 19.74
CA TRP A 243 0.97 -19.93 19.56
C TRP A 243 0.89 -21.11 20.52
N ASN A 244 -0.23 -21.21 21.24
CA ASN A 244 -0.47 -22.29 22.21
C ASN A 244 0.69 -22.50 23.21
N GLY A 245 1.23 -21.39 23.74
CA GLY A 245 2.35 -21.41 24.68
C GLY A 245 3.72 -21.74 24.09
N ARG A 246 3.83 -21.97 22.77
CA ARG A 246 5.11 -22.20 22.08
C ARG A 246 5.50 -20.98 21.26
N THR A 247 6.68 -20.44 21.54
CA THR A 247 7.29 -19.36 20.77
C THR A 247 8.26 -19.93 19.74
N ALA A 248 8.08 -19.56 18.47
CA ALA A 248 8.97 -19.94 17.38
C ALA A 248 9.33 -18.72 16.54
N MET A 249 10.51 -18.75 15.93
CA MET A 249 10.87 -17.76 14.91
C MET A 249 10.01 -17.96 13.67
N GLN A 250 9.52 -16.86 13.10
CA GLN A 250 8.68 -16.82 11.92
C GLN A 250 9.16 -15.73 10.95
N LEU A 251 8.98 -15.98 9.65
CA LEU A 251 9.22 -15.01 8.59
C LEU A 251 7.90 -14.30 8.27
N ASN A 252 7.84 -12.99 8.53
CA ASN A 252 6.71 -12.15 8.11
C ASN A 252 6.99 -11.65 6.68
N LEU A 253 6.48 -12.37 5.69
CA LEU A 253 6.72 -12.14 4.27
C LEU A 253 6.17 -10.77 3.86
N LYS A 254 7.00 -10.00 3.17
CA LYS A 254 6.68 -8.70 2.58
C LYS A 254 6.62 -8.76 1.07
N ASP A 255 7.45 -9.60 0.47
CA ASP A 255 7.42 -9.86 -0.96
C ASP A 255 8.02 -11.23 -1.28
N LEU A 256 7.63 -11.76 -2.43
CA LEU A 256 8.14 -13.01 -2.98
C LEU A 256 8.43 -12.81 -4.46
N ARG A 257 9.41 -13.55 -4.96
CA ARG A 257 9.55 -13.81 -6.39
C ARG A 257 10.00 -15.24 -6.61
N LEU A 258 9.68 -15.82 -7.76
CA LEU A 258 10.30 -17.08 -8.17
C LEU A 258 11.80 -16.85 -8.33
N SER A 259 12.60 -17.76 -7.76
CA SER A 259 14.05 -17.72 -7.96
C SER A 259 14.35 -18.10 -9.40
N GLU A 260 15.24 -17.34 -10.04
CA GLU A 260 15.81 -17.75 -11.32
C GLU A 260 16.60 -19.05 -11.10
N ALA A 261 16.51 -19.97 -12.06
CA ALA A 261 17.33 -21.18 -12.04
C ALA A 261 18.80 -20.73 -12.13
N SER A 262 19.58 -21.02 -11.08
CA SER A 262 21.03 -20.89 -11.09
C SER A 262 21.67 -21.96 -11.96
#